data_AF-C5BL50-F1
#
_entry.id   AF-C5BL50-F1
#
_cell.length_a   1.000
_cell.length_b   1.000
_cell.length_c   1.000
_cell.angle_alpha   90.00
_cell.angle_beta   90.00
_cell.angle_gamma   90.00
#
_symmetry.space_group_name_H-M   'P 1'
#
loop_
_entity.id
_entity.type
_entity.pdbx_description
1 polymer ?
#
loop_
_entity_poly.entity_id
_entity_poly.type
_entity_poly.pdbx_seq_one_letter_code
_entity_poly.pdbx_strand_id
1 'polypeptide(L)'
;MFGLCLAFGGGAELVQALVGRSPSWGDFWLDVLGTSAGLSLYLSSLSNGPLRWICLLLAFALMWIDLSTPLRVHWAENQRQKQFPVLADFDNRWLNGFVRAADTARWQAVPPPVAWRGHDSNVARLDQFPGDWPGLHLFEVEPDWSNYTVFSFDVFNPSQTVARVTVRISDIAHNHMYPDRFNRMYKFKPGAQHVEISLDKVRSAPRTREMDLTRMKAVIIYTYRLNEERTLYFDNIQLR
;
A
#
# COMPACT_ATOMS: atom_id res chain seq x y z
N MET A 1 31.95 -23.15 3.37
CA MET A 1 30.64 -23.28 2.70
C MET A 1 29.69 -22.15 3.10
N PHE A 2 29.36 -21.97 4.38
CA PHE A 2 28.50 -20.87 4.86
C PHE A 2 28.96 -19.45 4.43
N GLY A 3 30.25 -19.13 4.62
CA GLY A 3 30.80 -17.84 4.16
C GLY A 3 30.82 -17.66 2.64
N LEU A 4 30.82 -18.74 1.86
CA LEU A 4 30.73 -18.69 0.39
C LEU A 4 29.29 -18.38 -0.06
N CYS A 5 28.29 -18.95 0.60
CA CYS A 5 26.87 -18.63 0.33
C CYS A 5 26.55 -17.17 0.70
N LEU A 6 27.06 -16.68 1.83
CA LEU A 6 26.90 -15.27 2.22
C LEU A 6 27.64 -14.31 1.26
N ALA A 7 28.82 -14.70 0.78
CA ALA A 7 29.54 -13.94 -0.24
C ALA A 7 28.80 -13.94 -1.59
N PHE A 8 28.12 -15.03 -1.95
CA PHE A 8 27.28 -15.10 -3.15
C PHE A 8 26.01 -14.26 -3.03
N GLY A 9 25.32 -14.29 -1.88
CA GLY A 9 24.15 -13.42 -1.62
C GLY A 9 24.52 -11.93 -1.65
N GLY A 10 25.59 -11.54 -0.94
CA GLY A 10 26.12 -10.18 -1.01
C GLY A 10 26.64 -9.80 -2.41
N GLY A 11 27.19 -10.77 -3.15
CA GLY A 11 27.63 -10.58 -4.54
C GLY A 11 26.46 -10.38 -5.51
N ALA A 12 25.34 -11.09 -5.31
CA ALA A 12 24.13 -10.92 -6.11
C ALA A 12 23.52 -9.53 -5.92
N GLU A 13 23.52 -8.99 -4.69
CA GLU A 13 23.11 -7.61 -4.39
C GLU A 13 23.99 -6.56 -5.10
N LEU A 14 25.31 -6.76 -5.10
CA LEU A 14 26.24 -5.88 -5.82
C LEU A 14 26.00 -5.89 -7.34
N VAL A 15 25.69 -7.07 -7.90
CA VAL A 15 25.31 -7.19 -9.32
C VAL A 15 23.96 -6.53 -9.59
N GLN A 16 22.98 -6.66 -8.70
CA GLN A 16 21.69 -5.98 -8.84
C GLN A 16 21.81 -4.45 -8.78
N ALA A 17 22.72 -3.92 -7.93
CA ALA A 17 23.04 -2.50 -7.88
C ALA A 17 23.62 -1.97 -9.22
N LEU A 18 24.41 -2.79 -9.92
CA LEU A 18 24.96 -2.46 -11.25
C LEU A 18 23.88 -2.48 -12.36
N VAL A 19 22.77 -3.21 -12.15
CA VAL A 19 21.63 -3.28 -13.08
C VAL A 19 20.55 -2.22 -12.75
N GLY A 20 20.84 -1.30 -11.81
CA GLY A 20 19.96 -0.18 -11.48
C GLY A 20 18.80 -0.52 -10.55
N ARG A 21 18.84 -1.68 -9.87
CA ARG A 21 17.96 -1.96 -8.74
C ARG A 21 18.58 -1.43 -7.45
N SER A 22 17.74 -0.91 -6.56
CA SER A 22 18.18 -0.51 -5.22
C SER A 22 18.43 -1.76 -4.38
N PRO A 23 19.66 -2.05 -3.94
CA PRO A 23 19.92 -3.18 -3.05
C PRO A 23 19.07 -3.04 -1.79
N SER A 24 18.38 -4.12 -1.43
CA SER A 24 17.43 -4.11 -0.33
C SER A 24 18.06 -4.88 0.83
N TRP A 25 18.22 -4.19 1.96
CA TRP A 25 18.70 -4.83 3.19
C TRP A 25 17.82 -6.01 3.61
N GLY A 26 16.56 -6.04 3.18
CA GLY A 26 15.64 -7.15 3.40
C GLY A 26 16.05 -8.42 2.66
N ASP A 27 16.42 -8.32 1.38
CA ASP A 27 16.80 -9.46 0.54
C ASP A 27 18.05 -10.15 1.09
N PHE A 28 19.04 -9.36 1.51
CA PHE A 28 20.21 -9.89 2.21
C PHE A 28 19.86 -10.66 3.49
N TRP A 29 18.91 -10.17 4.29
CA TRP A 29 18.49 -10.87 5.52
C TRP A 29 17.75 -12.18 5.22
N LEU A 30 16.92 -12.21 4.17
CA LEU A 30 16.25 -13.44 3.73
C LEU A 30 17.28 -14.49 3.29
N ASP A 31 18.32 -14.08 2.54
CA ASP A 31 19.42 -14.97 2.15
C ASP A 31 20.19 -15.53 3.34
N VAL A 32 20.46 -14.71 4.36
CA VAL A 32 21.10 -15.12 5.61
C VAL A 32 20.23 -16.15 6.35
N LEU A 33 18.93 -15.88 6.47
CA LEU A 33 17.98 -16.78 7.15
C LEU A 33 17.87 -18.12 6.41
N GLY A 34 17.69 -18.10 5.10
CA GLY A 34 17.60 -19.30 4.26
C GLY A 34 18.89 -20.14 4.28
N THR A 35 20.05 -19.49 4.19
CA THR A 35 21.36 -20.18 4.28
C THR A 35 21.56 -20.80 5.66
N SER A 36 21.17 -20.09 6.73
CA SER A 36 21.27 -20.59 8.10
C SER A 36 20.31 -21.75 8.38
N ALA A 37 19.10 -21.71 7.80
CA ALA A 37 18.15 -22.81 7.84
C ALA A 37 18.70 -24.05 7.12
N GLY A 38 19.25 -23.87 5.92
CA GLY A 38 19.88 -24.94 5.15
C GLY A 38 21.07 -25.58 5.87
N LEU A 39 21.94 -24.76 6.49
CA LEU A 39 23.04 -25.25 7.31
C LEU A 39 22.53 -26.04 8.53
N SER A 40 21.47 -25.54 9.19
CA SER A 40 20.86 -26.23 10.34
C SER A 40 20.28 -27.59 9.94
N LEU A 41 19.60 -27.68 8.79
CA LEU A 41 19.14 -28.95 8.23
C LEU A 41 20.30 -29.89 7.92
N TYR A 42 21.36 -29.40 7.29
CA TYR A 42 22.55 -30.19 6.98
C TYR A 42 23.20 -30.74 8.25
N LEU A 43 23.43 -29.89 9.27
CA LEU A 43 24.01 -30.32 10.54
C LEU A 43 23.10 -31.33 11.27
N SER A 44 21.78 -31.21 11.16
CA SER A 44 20.84 -32.20 11.71
C SER A 44 20.99 -33.59 11.07
N SER A 45 21.37 -33.66 9.79
CA SER A 45 21.59 -34.91 9.06
C SER A 45 22.86 -35.65 9.52
N LEU A 46 23.85 -34.90 10.02
CA LEU A 46 25.12 -35.42 10.53
C LEU A 46 25.11 -35.66 12.06
N SER A 47 24.09 -35.19 12.77
CA SER A 47 24.00 -35.25 14.23
C SER A 47 23.07 -36.38 14.71
N ASN A 48 23.34 -36.87 15.92
CA ASN A 48 22.49 -37.85 16.62
C ASN A 48 22.00 -37.29 17.97
N GLY A 49 20.97 -37.92 18.53
CA GLY A 49 20.44 -37.57 19.86
C GLY A 49 19.82 -36.17 19.92
N PRO A 50 19.96 -35.43 21.04
CA PRO A 50 19.27 -34.16 21.25
C PRO A 50 19.72 -33.04 20.30
N LEU A 51 20.99 -33.05 19.86
CA LEU A 51 21.54 -32.02 18.96
C LEU A 51 20.83 -32.01 17.60
N ARG A 52 20.47 -33.20 17.07
CA ARG A 52 19.68 -33.31 15.83
C ARG A 52 18.36 -32.54 15.94
N TRP A 53 17.64 -32.72 17.05
CA TRP A 53 16.35 -32.07 17.27
C TRP A 53 16.50 -30.56 17.45
N ILE A 54 17.55 -30.09 18.13
CA ILE A 54 17.85 -28.66 18.23
C ILE A 54 18.08 -28.05 16.84
N CYS A 55 18.88 -28.70 15.99
CA CYS A 55 19.13 -28.24 14.63
C CYS A 55 17.86 -28.24 13.75
N LEU A 56 17.00 -29.25 13.88
CA LEU A 56 15.71 -29.29 13.17
C LEU A 56 14.75 -28.18 13.64
N LEU A 57 14.65 -27.95 14.95
CA LEU A 57 13.83 -26.87 15.50
C LEU A 57 14.35 -25.50 15.06
N LEU A 58 15.67 -25.31 15.04
CA LEU A 58 16.28 -24.07 14.56
C LEU A 58 16.01 -23.86 13.06
N ALA A 59 16.17 -24.90 12.24
CA ALA A 59 15.84 -24.84 10.81
C ALA A 59 14.37 -24.47 10.60
N PHE A 60 13.45 -25.15 11.31
CA PHE A 60 12.02 -24.87 11.22
C PHE A 60 11.69 -23.44 11.64
N ALA A 61 12.27 -22.94 12.74
CA ALA A 61 12.06 -21.58 13.20
C ALA A 61 12.55 -20.54 12.18
N LEU A 62 13.74 -20.75 11.58
CA LEU A 62 14.29 -19.86 10.56
C LEU A 62 13.43 -19.87 9.28
N MET A 63 13.01 -21.03 8.81
CA MET A 63 12.08 -21.15 7.68
C MET A 63 10.73 -20.50 7.98
N TRP A 64 10.22 -20.65 9.21
CA TRP A 64 8.95 -20.04 9.61
C TRP A 64 9.02 -18.51 9.59
N ILE A 65 10.14 -17.94 10.07
CA ILE A 65 10.39 -16.49 10.01
C ILE A 65 10.42 -16.02 8.56
N ASP A 66 11.15 -16.74 7.70
CA ASP A 66 11.28 -16.45 6.27
C ASP A 66 9.92 -16.47 5.55
N LEU A 67 9.13 -17.54 5.75
CA LEU A 67 7.80 -17.69 5.15
C LEU A 67 6.74 -16.76 5.74
N SER A 68 6.93 -16.21 6.94
CA SER A 68 5.91 -15.40 7.63
C SER A 68 5.53 -14.14 6.85
N THR A 69 6.46 -13.52 6.12
CA THR A 69 6.22 -12.31 5.34
C THR A 69 5.36 -12.58 4.08
N PRO A 70 5.76 -13.49 3.16
CA PRO A 70 4.94 -13.79 1.99
C PRO A 70 3.56 -14.35 2.36
N LEU A 71 3.45 -15.15 3.44
CA LEU A 71 2.15 -15.62 3.93
C LEU A 71 1.25 -14.48 4.42
N ARG A 72 1.79 -13.47 5.11
CA ARG A 72 1.03 -12.28 5.52
C ARG A 72 0.56 -11.45 4.33
N VAL A 73 1.40 -11.28 3.31
CA VAL A 73 1.03 -10.56 2.07
C VAL A 73 -0.06 -11.30 1.33
N HIS A 74 0.12 -12.60 1.10
CA HIS A 74 -0.89 -13.44 0.45
C HIS A 74 -2.22 -13.44 1.21
N TRP A 75 -2.17 -13.48 2.55
CA TRP A 75 -3.36 -13.34 3.37
C TRP A 75 -4.02 -11.96 3.19
N ALA A 76 -3.25 -10.88 3.16
CA ALA A 76 -3.76 -9.53 2.95
C ALA A 76 -4.42 -9.37 1.57
N GLU A 77 -3.82 -9.94 0.51
CA GLU A 77 -4.41 -9.96 -0.84
C GLU A 77 -5.73 -10.71 -0.88
N ASN A 78 -5.81 -11.88 -0.24
CA ASN A 78 -7.05 -12.64 -0.14
C ASN A 78 -8.14 -11.88 0.65
N GLN A 79 -7.75 -11.14 1.70
CA GLN A 79 -8.69 -10.26 2.40
C GLN A 79 -9.17 -9.12 1.50
N ARG A 80 -8.27 -8.47 0.75
CA ARG A 80 -8.61 -7.41 -0.20
C ARG A 80 -9.61 -7.91 -1.26
N GLN A 81 -9.37 -9.08 -1.84
CA GLN A 81 -10.28 -9.68 -2.82
C GLN A 81 -11.68 -9.96 -2.25
N LYS A 82 -11.76 -10.43 -1.00
CA LYS A 82 -13.05 -10.70 -0.34
C LYS A 82 -13.83 -9.44 0.03
N GLN A 83 -13.12 -8.35 0.34
CA GLN A 83 -13.74 -7.07 0.72
C GLN A 83 -14.08 -6.19 -0.49
N PHE A 84 -13.55 -6.53 -1.68
CA PHE A 84 -13.88 -5.83 -2.91
C PHE A 84 -15.40 -5.84 -3.15
N PRO A 85 -16.06 -4.69 -3.40
CA PRO A 85 -15.52 -3.44 -3.97
C PRO A 85 -14.92 -2.41 -3.01
N VAL A 86 -14.77 -2.71 -1.73
CA VAL A 86 -14.17 -1.79 -0.76
C VAL A 86 -12.65 -1.78 -0.92
N LEU A 87 -12.08 -0.60 -1.14
CA LEU A 87 -10.64 -0.41 -1.33
C LEU A 87 -9.93 0.00 -0.02
N ALA A 88 -10.62 0.78 0.83
CA ALA A 88 -10.18 1.08 2.19
C ALA A 88 -11.39 1.48 3.06
N ASP A 89 -11.56 0.77 4.18
CA ASP A 89 -12.58 1.00 5.22
C ASP A 89 -11.99 1.49 6.55
N PHE A 90 -10.67 1.52 6.66
CA PHE A 90 -9.90 1.91 7.85
C PHE A 90 -10.16 1.10 9.14
N ASP A 91 -11.11 0.16 9.12
CA ASP A 91 -11.34 -0.84 10.17
C ASP A 91 -10.53 -2.12 9.95
N ASN A 92 -10.40 -2.59 8.71
CA ASN A 92 -9.71 -3.84 8.41
C ASN A 92 -8.20 -3.62 8.28
N ARG A 93 -7.44 -4.04 9.30
CA ARG A 93 -5.97 -3.92 9.33
C ARG A 93 -5.25 -4.50 8.11
N TRP A 94 -5.82 -5.53 7.46
CA TRP A 94 -5.18 -6.18 6.31
C TRP A 94 -5.40 -5.36 5.04
N LEU A 95 -6.61 -4.80 4.87
CA LEU A 95 -6.91 -3.88 3.77
C LEU A 95 -6.09 -2.58 3.91
N ASN A 96 -5.99 -2.08 5.14
CA ASN A 96 -5.17 -0.92 5.50
C ASN A 96 -3.68 -1.10 5.21
N GLY A 97 -3.19 -2.35 5.09
CA GLY A 97 -1.82 -2.64 4.69
C GLY A 97 -1.48 -2.09 3.29
N PHE A 98 -2.48 -1.86 2.45
CA PHE A 98 -2.38 -1.28 1.11
C PHE A 98 -2.49 0.25 1.08
N VAL A 99 -2.51 0.89 2.26
CA VAL A 99 -2.60 2.34 2.41
C VAL A 99 -1.30 2.91 2.96
N ARG A 100 -0.73 3.91 2.30
CA ARG A 100 0.48 4.61 2.74
C ARG A 100 0.27 6.12 2.70
N ALA A 101 0.95 6.82 3.59
CA ALA A 101 1.11 8.26 3.43
C ALA A 101 2.09 8.53 2.27
N ALA A 102 1.84 9.61 1.54
CA ALA A 102 2.69 10.09 0.46
C ALA A 102 3.36 11.41 0.87
N ASP A 103 4.60 11.59 0.41
CA ASP A 103 5.41 12.78 0.64
C ASP A 103 5.54 13.11 2.14
N THR A 104 5.26 14.34 2.56
CA THR A 104 5.40 14.79 3.95
C THR A 104 4.22 14.43 4.84
N ALA A 105 3.19 13.73 4.32
CA ALA A 105 2.01 13.40 5.10
C ALA A 105 2.23 12.25 6.10
N ARG A 106 1.32 12.15 7.07
CA ARG A 106 1.18 11.02 7.99
C ARG A 106 -0.28 10.60 8.03
N TRP A 107 -0.53 9.31 8.16
CA TRP A 107 -1.89 8.80 8.29
C TRP A 107 -1.99 7.77 9.41
N GLN A 108 -3.17 7.69 10.01
CA GLN A 108 -3.52 6.70 11.02
C GLN A 108 -5.03 6.43 11.00
N ALA A 109 -5.41 5.18 11.26
CA ALA A 109 -6.80 4.83 11.54
C ALA A 109 -7.16 5.29 12.96
N VAL A 110 -8.22 6.07 13.11
CA VAL A 110 -8.71 6.58 14.39
C VAL A 110 -10.24 6.58 14.43
N PRO A 111 -10.85 6.65 15.63
CA PRO A 111 -12.27 6.97 15.73
C PRO A 111 -12.61 8.29 15.02
N PRO A 112 -13.82 8.43 14.47
CA PRO A 112 -14.23 9.62 13.75
C PRO A 112 -14.30 10.83 14.70
N PRO A 113 -13.98 12.04 14.23
CA PRO A 113 -14.16 13.25 15.03
C PRO A 113 -15.62 13.39 15.46
N VAL A 114 -15.87 13.87 16.70
CA VAL A 114 -17.24 14.09 17.22
C VAL A 114 -18.10 14.98 16.30
N ALA A 115 -17.46 15.87 15.55
CA ALA A 115 -18.12 16.74 14.59
C ALA A 115 -18.60 16.02 13.30
N TRP A 116 -18.05 14.85 12.99
CA TRP A 116 -18.48 13.99 11.87
C TRP A 116 -19.63 13.07 12.34
N ARG A 117 -20.83 13.64 12.44
CA ARG A 117 -22.01 12.92 12.96
C ARG A 117 -22.46 11.78 12.04
N GLY A 118 -22.93 10.68 12.64
CA GLY A 118 -23.49 9.53 11.92
C GLY A 118 -22.44 8.62 11.30
N HIS A 119 -21.21 8.69 11.80
CA HIS A 119 -20.08 7.90 11.35
C HIS A 119 -19.51 7.17 12.56
N ASP A 120 -19.55 5.82 12.56
CA ASP A 120 -19.20 4.99 13.73
C ASP A 120 -18.01 4.04 13.47
N SER A 121 -17.54 3.93 12.22
CA SER A 121 -16.33 3.20 11.81
C SER A 121 -15.06 4.00 12.08
N ASN A 122 -13.90 3.32 12.17
CA ASN A 122 -12.64 4.04 12.14
C ASN A 122 -12.46 4.75 10.80
N VAL A 123 -11.76 5.88 10.83
CA VAL A 123 -11.51 6.71 9.65
C VAL A 123 -10.01 6.94 9.51
N ALA A 124 -9.54 7.20 8.28
CA ALA A 124 -8.18 7.66 8.08
C ALA A 124 -8.06 9.14 8.44
N ARG A 125 -7.39 9.44 9.56
CA ARG A 125 -6.86 10.78 9.79
C ARG A 125 -5.59 10.97 8.97
N LEU A 126 -5.62 11.91 8.05
CA LEU A 126 -4.48 12.33 7.23
C LEU A 126 -3.99 13.71 7.71
N ASP A 127 -2.84 13.72 8.38
CA ASP A 127 -2.13 14.95 8.73
C ASP A 127 -1.14 15.28 7.60
N GLN A 128 -1.36 16.40 6.94
CA GLN A 128 -0.56 16.89 5.82
C GLN A 128 0.30 18.05 6.29
N PHE A 129 1.61 17.94 6.12
CA PHE A 129 2.58 19.00 6.41
C PHE A 129 3.00 19.70 5.11
N PRO A 130 3.59 20.91 5.16
CA PRO A 130 4.03 21.59 3.94
C PRO A 130 4.91 20.70 3.06
N GLY A 131 4.64 20.71 1.75
CA GLY A 131 5.23 19.76 0.80
C GLY A 131 4.57 19.84 -0.58
N ASP A 132 5.16 19.18 -1.57
CA ASP A 132 4.68 19.27 -2.95
C ASP A 132 3.41 18.42 -3.17
N TRP A 133 3.34 17.24 -2.54
CA TRP A 133 2.27 16.27 -2.76
C TRP A 133 1.87 15.48 -1.50
N PRO A 134 1.75 16.09 -0.30
CA PRO A 134 1.33 15.35 0.89
C PRO A 134 -0.04 14.72 0.67
N GLY A 135 -0.18 13.42 0.94
CA GLY A 135 -1.39 12.69 0.59
C GLY A 135 -1.52 11.29 1.17
N LEU A 136 -2.60 10.63 0.79
CA LEU A 136 -2.92 9.24 1.04
C LEU A 136 -2.82 8.46 -0.27
N HIS A 137 -2.11 7.34 -0.26
CA HIS A 137 -1.89 6.50 -1.43
C HIS A 137 -2.41 5.09 -1.14
N LEU A 138 -3.39 4.67 -1.92
CA LEU A 138 -3.85 3.29 -2.00
C LEU A 138 -3.08 2.63 -3.14
N PHE A 139 -2.11 1.79 -2.80
CA PHE A 139 -1.26 1.07 -3.75
C PHE A 139 -1.78 -0.35 -3.92
N GLU A 140 -1.52 -0.98 -5.08
CA GLU A 140 -1.93 -2.36 -5.34
C GLU A 140 -3.43 -2.59 -5.05
N VAL A 141 -4.27 -1.68 -5.55
CA VAL A 141 -5.72 -1.84 -5.48
C VAL A 141 -6.13 -3.10 -6.25
N GLU A 142 -7.28 -3.69 -5.91
CA GLU A 142 -7.83 -4.78 -6.71
C GLU A 142 -8.05 -4.28 -8.15
N PRO A 143 -7.50 -4.96 -9.18
CA PRO A 143 -7.29 -4.35 -10.48
C PRO A 143 -8.53 -4.23 -11.36
N ASP A 144 -9.51 -5.13 -11.21
CA ASP A 144 -10.64 -5.19 -12.15
C ASP A 144 -11.85 -4.41 -11.64
N TRP A 145 -12.00 -3.19 -12.14
CA TRP A 145 -13.11 -2.27 -11.83
C TRP A 145 -14.19 -2.29 -12.92
N SER A 146 -14.11 -3.21 -13.90
CA SER A 146 -14.97 -3.19 -15.10
C SER A 146 -16.47 -3.39 -14.81
N ASN A 147 -16.80 -4.03 -13.69
CA ASN A 147 -18.18 -4.30 -13.26
C ASN A 147 -18.82 -3.17 -12.43
N TYR A 148 -18.11 -2.05 -12.24
CA TYR A 148 -18.58 -0.91 -11.44
C TYR A 148 -18.74 0.33 -12.31
N THR A 149 -19.45 1.31 -11.78
CA THR A 149 -19.77 2.56 -12.48
C THR A 149 -19.26 3.79 -11.75
N VAL A 150 -19.06 3.70 -10.44
CA VAL A 150 -18.68 4.83 -9.59
C VAL A 150 -17.53 4.43 -8.67
N PHE A 151 -16.54 5.32 -8.56
CA PHE A 151 -15.59 5.34 -7.45
C PHE A 151 -16.07 6.39 -6.43
N SER A 152 -16.24 6.00 -5.18
CA SER A 152 -16.76 6.86 -4.12
C SER A 152 -15.89 6.86 -2.87
N PHE A 153 -15.94 7.96 -2.13
CA PHE A 153 -15.35 8.06 -0.79
C PHE A 153 -16.02 9.16 0.01
N ASP A 154 -15.91 9.06 1.33
CA ASP A 154 -16.29 10.11 2.26
C ASP A 154 -15.08 10.92 2.71
N VAL A 155 -15.29 12.20 2.93
CA VAL A 155 -14.27 13.12 3.45
C VAL A 155 -14.88 14.05 4.48
N PHE A 156 -14.14 14.29 5.56
CA PHE A 156 -14.47 15.30 6.55
C PHE A 156 -13.33 16.31 6.70
N ASN A 157 -13.67 17.57 6.50
CA ASN A 157 -12.76 18.69 6.71
C ASN A 157 -13.07 19.36 8.06
N PRO A 158 -12.22 19.20 9.08
CA PRO A 158 -12.41 19.83 10.40
C PRO A 158 -12.10 21.33 10.40
N SER A 159 -11.40 21.84 9.39
CA SER A 159 -10.98 23.24 9.30
C SER A 159 -12.15 24.14 8.89
N GLN A 160 -12.07 25.41 9.28
CA GLN A 160 -12.99 26.45 8.79
C GLN A 160 -12.66 26.94 7.37
N THR A 161 -11.56 26.46 6.78
CA THR A 161 -11.12 26.84 5.44
C THR A 161 -11.38 25.73 4.41
N VAL A 162 -11.55 26.11 3.14
CA VAL A 162 -11.75 25.15 2.05
C VAL A 162 -10.45 24.41 1.74
N ALA A 163 -10.46 23.08 1.81
CA ALA A 163 -9.36 22.23 1.40
C ALA A 163 -9.43 21.95 -0.11
N ARG A 164 -8.32 22.16 -0.82
CA ARG A 164 -8.16 21.77 -2.23
C ARG A 164 -7.39 20.47 -2.28
N VAL A 165 -8.03 19.40 -2.73
CA VAL A 165 -7.48 18.04 -2.73
C VAL A 165 -7.64 17.45 -4.11
N THR A 166 -6.61 16.77 -4.59
CA THR A 166 -6.58 16.16 -5.90
C THR A 166 -6.73 14.65 -5.77
N VAL A 167 -7.65 14.08 -6.54
CA VAL A 167 -7.80 12.63 -6.69
C VAL A 167 -7.15 12.24 -8.01
N ARG A 168 -6.18 11.34 -7.92
CA ARG A 168 -5.49 10.72 -9.04
C ARG A 168 -5.79 9.23 -9.06
N ILE A 169 -6.18 8.72 -10.22
CA ILE A 169 -6.44 7.30 -10.45
C ILE A 169 -5.64 6.87 -11.67
N SER A 170 -4.98 5.71 -11.60
CA SER A 170 -4.15 5.18 -12.70
C SER A 170 -4.25 3.66 -12.83
N ASP A 171 -4.18 3.20 -14.07
CA ASP A 171 -4.02 1.79 -14.45
C ASP A 171 -2.54 1.38 -14.55
N ILE A 172 -2.27 0.12 -14.86
CA ILE A 172 -0.90 -0.39 -15.02
C ILE A 172 -0.17 0.25 -16.21
N ALA A 173 -0.89 0.53 -17.30
CA ALA A 173 -0.33 1.06 -18.54
C ALA A 173 0.15 2.53 -18.45
N HIS A 174 -0.08 3.21 -17.32
CA HIS A 174 0.26 4.62 -17.19
C HIS A 174 1.77 4.88 -17.37
N ASN A 175 2.13 5.88 -18.18
CA ASN A 175 3.51 6.24 -18.52
C ASN A 175 4.09 7.38 -17.65
N HIS A 176 3.55 7.57 -16.45
CA HIS A 176 3.85 8.66 -15.51
C HIS A 176 3.54 10.10 -15.98
N MET A 177 3.21 10.31 -17.26
CA MET A 177 2.87 11.63 -17.79
C MET A 177 1.53 12.11 -17.22
N TYR A 178 1.44 13.43 -16.97
CA TYR A 178 0.24 14.05 -16.40
C TYR A 178 -1.06 13.77 -17.16
N PRO A 179 -1.13 13.85 -18.52
CA PRO A 179 -2.36 13.62 -19.28
C PRO A 179 -2.72 12.15 -19.49
N ASP A 180 -1.98 11.20 -18.92
CA ASP A 180 -2.20 9.77 -19.13
C ASP A 180 -2.99 9.10 -17.98
N ARG A 181 -3.66 9.92 -17.16
CA ARG A 181 -4.35 9.46 -15.95
C ARG A 181 -5.50 10.38 -15.58
N PHE A 182 -6.44 9.85 -14.80
CA PHE A 182 -7.43 10.68 -14.14
C PHE A 182 -6.73 11.51 -13.06
N ASN A 183 -6.92 12.81 -13.11
CA ASN A 183 -6.34 13.75 -12.15
C ASN A 183 -7.27 14.97 -12.02
N ARG A 184 -8.06 15.03 -10.94
CA ARG A 184 -9.03 16.12 -10.73
C ARG A 184 -8.92 16.68 -9.33
N MET A 185 -9.00 18.00 -9.23
CA MET A 185 -9.03 18.74 -7.97
C MET A 185 -10.47 18.97 -7.52
N TYR A 186 -10.70 18.69 -6.25
CA TYR A 186 -11.94 18.86 -5.51
C TYR A 186 -11.74 19.91 -4.41
N LYS A 187 -12.81 20.66 -4.13
CA LYS A 187 -12.86 21.67 -3.06
C LYS A 187 -13.74 21.15 -1.94
N PHE A 188 -13.13 20.79 -0.82
CA PHE A 188 -13.84 20.35 0.37
C PHE A 188 -14.05 21.51 1.34
N LYS A 189 -15.32 21.90 1.50
CA LYS A 189 -15.77 22.89 2.47
C LYS A 189 -15.65 22.31 3.89
N PRO A 190 -15.71 23.14 4.94
CA PRO A 190 -15.82 22.65 6.31
C PRO A 190 -16.98 21.65 6.46
N GLY A 191 -16.74 20.54 7.14
CA GLY A 191 -17.73 19.49 7.39
C GLY A 191 -17.57 18.22 6.55
N ALA A 192 -18.58 17.35 6.63
CA ALA A 192 -18.63 16.06 5.94
C ALA A 192 -19.14 16.22 4.49
N GLN A 193 -18.54 15.50 3.57
CA GLN A 193 -18.94 15.45 2.17
C GLN A 193 -18.76 14.04 1.62
N HIS A 194 -19.73 13.62 0.80
CA HIS A 194 -19.65 12.41 -0.01
C HIS A 194 -19.20 12.76 -1.42
N VAL A 195 -18.23 12.01 -1.97
CA VAL A 195 -17.72 12.22 -3.32
C VAL A 195 -17.99 10.99 -4.17
N GLU A 196 -18.57 11.22 -5.35
CA GLU A 196 -18.77 10.19 -6.37
C GLU A 196 -18.10 10.61 -7.68
N ILE A 197 -17.30 9.71 -8.25
CA ILE A 197 -16.57 9.88 -9.48
C ILE A 197 -17.01 8.77 -10.44
N SER A 198 -17.71 9.15 -11.51
CA SER A 198 -18.07 8.21 -12.58
C SER A 198 -16.81 7.58 -13.20
N LEU A 199 -16.80 6.25 -13.28
CA LEU A 199 -15.72 5.49 -13.89
C LEU A 199 -15.64 5.69 -15.40
N ASP A 200 -16.70 6.13 -16.08
CA ASP A 200 -16.61 6.57 -17.48
C ASP A 200 -15.72 7.81 -17.62
N LYS A 201 -15.80 8.75 -16.66
CA LYS A 201 -14.90 9.91 -16.63
C LYS A 201 -13.47 9.51 -16.31
N VAL A 202 -13.26 8.41 -15.59
CA VAL A 202 -11.93 7.85 -15.29
C VAL A 202 -11.37 7.17 -16.55
N ARG A 203 -12.20 6.33 -17.20
CA ARG A 203 -11.92 5.64 -18.47
C ARG A 203 -11.50 6.62 -19.56
N SER A 204 -12.24 7.72 -19.74
CA SER A 204 -11.97 8.71 -20.78
C SER A 204 -10.97 9.80 -20.36
N ALA A 205 -10.33 9.69 -19.20
CA ALA A 205 -9.45 10.74 -18.68
C ALA A 205 -8.10 10.86 -19.42
N PRO A 206 -7.42 9.74 -19.78
CA PRO A 206 -6.19 9.83 -20.56
C PRO A 206 -6.46 10.44 -21.94
N ARG A 207 -5.56 11.29 -22.43
CA ARG A 207 -5.79 12.04 -23.68
C ARG A 207 -5.70 11.20 -24.96
N THR A 208 -4.83 10.20 -24.96
CA THR A 208 -4.44 9.46 -26.17
C THR A 208 -4.95 8.03 -26.21
N ARG A 209 -5.66 7.59 -25.16
CA ARG A 209 -6.17 6.23 -24.99
C ARG A 209 -7.30 6.23 -23.97
N GLU A 210 -8.00 5.11 -23.85
CA GLU A 210 -8.84 4.85 -22.69
C GLU A 210 -8.01 4.24 -21.54
N MET A 211 -8.41 4.54 -20.31
CA MET A 211 -7.89 3.85 -19.13
C MET A 211 -8.46 2.44 -19.07
N ASP A 212 -7.58 1.45 -18.86
CA ASP A 212 -7.94 0.05 -18.77
C ASP A 212 -8.47 -0.28 -17.37
N LEU A 213 -9.79 -0.22 -17.22
CA LEU A 213 -10.45 -0.50 -15.94
C LEU A 213 -10.29 -1.95 -15.45
N THR A 214 -9.81 -2.87 -16.28
CA THR A 214 -9.53 -4.26 -15.86
C THR A 214 -8.18 -4.40 -15.15
N ARG A 215 -7.33 -3.36 -15.24
CA ARG A 215 -5.95 -3.37 -14.75
C ARG A 215 -5.60 -2.09 -14.00
N MET A 216 -6.44 -1.73 -13.04
CA MET A 216 -6.22 -0.61 -12.14
C MET A 216 -5.02 -0.86 -11.23
N LYS A 217 -4.27 0.21 -10.92
CA LYS A 217 -3.01 0.11 -10.17
C LYS A 217 -3.05 0.83 -8.83
N ALA A 218 -3.53 2.06 -8.82
CA ALA A 218 -3.45 2.91 -7.63
C ALA A 218 -4.45 4.07 -7.65
N VAL A 219 -4.81 4.49 -6.44
CA VAL A 219 -5.52 5.75 -6.16
C VAL A 219 -4.67 6.59 -5.24
N ILE A 220 -4.52 7.88 -5.56
CA ILE A 220 -3.77 8.84 -4.74
C ILE A 220 -4.66 10.05 -4.48
N ILE A 221 -4.83 10.39 -3.21
CA ILE A 221 -5.56 11.57 -2.74
C ILE A 221 -4.54 12.50 -2.09
N TYR A 222 -4.24 13.65 -2.70
CA TYR A 222 -3.15 14.51 -2.24
C TYR A 222 -3.47 16.00 -2.37
N THR A 223 -2.76 16.84 -1.61
CA THR A 223 -2.80 18.30 -1.80
C THR A 223 -1.58 18.73 -2.62
N TYR A 224 -1.77 19.55 -3.65
CA TYR A 224 -0.65 20.10 -4.44
C TYR A 224 -0.07 21.34 -3.75
N ARG A 225 1.25 21.35 -3.54
CA ARG A 225 2.01 22.47 -2.94
C ARG A 225 1.33 23.03 -1.71
N LEU A 226 1.23 22.19 -0.69
CA LEU A 226 0.67 22.60 0.59
C LEU A 226 1.68 23.51 1.30
N ASN A 227 1.21 24.69 1.73
CA ASN A 227 2.05 25.69 2.41
C ASN A 227 1.84 25.70 3.94
N GLU A 228 0.72 25.20 4.41
CA GLU A 228 0.32 25.19 5.82
C GLU A 228 -0.20 23.82 6.21
N GLU A 229 0.05 23.41 7.46
CA GLU A 229 -0.42 22.11 7.95
C GLU A 229 -1.95 21.99 7.86
N ARG A 230 -2.42 20.80 7.50
CA ARG A 230 -3.84 20.49 7.40
C ARG A 230 -4.11 19.06 7.82
N THR A 231 -5.19 18.87 8.58
CA THR A 231 -5.77 17.55 8.81
C THR A 231 -7.04 17.37 7.99
N LEU A 232 -7.18 16.22 7.35
CA LEU A 232 -8.41 15.75 6.71
C LEU A 232 -8.71 14.33 7.16
N TYR A 233 -9.98 13.95 7.13
CA TYR A 233 -10.38 12.58 7.42
C TYR A 233 -11.05 11.96 6.20
N PHE A 234 -10.80 10.68 5.95
CA PHE A 234 -11.36 9.93 4.84
C PHE A 234 -11.93 8.60 5.32
N ASP A 235 -13.01 8.15 4.68
CA ASP A 235 -13.56 6.80 4.89
C ASP A 235 -14.32 6.29 3.66
N ASN A 236 -14.77 5.03 3.69
CA ASN A 236 -15.64 4.39 2.71
C ASN A 236 -15.11 4.52 1.28
N ILE A 237 -13.80 4.30 1.09
CA ILE A 237 -13.19 4.34 -0.25
C ILE A 237 -13.52 3.04 -0.97
N GLN A 238 -14.41 3.10 -1.96
CA GLN A 238 -14.98 1.91 -2.57
C GLN A 238 -15.46 2.16 -4.00
N LEU A 239 -15.83 1.07 -4.68
CA LEU A 239 -16.55 1.09 -5.95
C LEU A 239 -18.04 0.77 -5.76
N ARG A 240 -18.88 1.26 -6.67
CA ARG A 240 -20.32 1.01 -6.73
C ARG A 240 -20.79 0.73 -8.15
#